data_AF-A0A8H6CQN8-F1
#
_entry.id   AF-A0A8H6CQN8-F1
#
_cell.length_a   1.000
_cell.length_b   1.000
_cell.length_c   1.000
_cell.angle_alpha   90.00
_cell.angle_beta   90.00
_cell.angle_gamma   90.00
#
_symmetry.space_group_name_H-M   'P 1'
#
loop_
_entity.id
_entity.type
_entity.pdbx_description
1 polymer ?
#
loop_
_entity_poly.entity_id
_entity_poly.type
_entity_poly.pdbx_seq_one_letter_code
_entity_poly.pdbx_strand_id
1 'polypeptide(L)'
;MSPDNKDFFPLLDILMTDLHKHIEHESNEDMPRLEEILTREESKSLANYFEKTKLILPTRSHPSAPNKPYFENFAAMLAAPIDKFMDLLRAFPEEGKCR
;
A
#
# COMPACT_ATOMS: atom_id res chain seq x y z
N MET A 1 -7.81 1.92 -16.80
CA MET A 1 -7.84 3.20 -17.52
C MET A 1 -6.50 3.36 -18.20
N SER A 2 -6.44 3.52 -19.52
CA SER A 2 -5.16 3.74 -20.22
C SER A 2 -4.69 5.19 -20.04
N PRO A 3 -3.38 5.47 -20.11
CA PRO A 3 -2.84 6.84 -20.07
C PRO A 3 -3.39 7.74 -21.18
N ASP A 4 -3.84 7.15 -22.29
CA ASP A 4 -4.42 7.87 -23.43
C ASP A 4 -5.85 8.39 -23.17
N ASN A 5 -6.47 8.00 -22.04
CA ASN A 5 -7.79 8.48 -21.68
C ASN A 5 -7.71 9.93 -21.17
N LYS A 6 -8.55 10.82 -21.70
CA LYS A 6 -8.58 12.25 -21.37
C LYS A 6 -8.80 12.53 -19.89
N ASP A 7 -9.50 11.64 -19.19
CA ASP A 7 -9.80 11.79 -17.77
C ASP A 7 -8.68 11.27 -16.87
N PHE A 8 -7.62 10.64 -17.43
CA PHE A 8 -6.59 9.95 -16.66
C PHE A 8 -5.75 10.92 -15.82
N PHE A 9 -5.20 11.96 -16.45
CA PHE A 9 -4.38 12.95 -15.76
C PHE A 9 -5.16 13.77 -14.72
N PRO A 10 -6.38 14.29 -15.01
CA PRO A 10 -7.18 14.96 -14.00
C PRO A 10 -7.48 14.08 -12.77
N LEU A 11 -7.78 12.80 -12.98
CA LEU A 11 -8.04 11.88 -11.88
C LEU A 11 -6.76 11.58 -11.08
N LEU A 12 -5.63 11.44 -11.75
CA LEU A 12 -4.33 11.25 -11.12
C LEU A 12 -3.96 12.46 -10.25
N ASP A 13 -4.20 13.68 -10.73
CA ASP A 13 -3.92 14.91 -9.96
C ASP A 13 -4.77 14.99 -8.69
N ILE A 14 -6.06 14.62 -8.78
CA ILE A 14 -6.94 14.54 -7.61
C ILE A 14 -6.42 13.51 -6.61
N LEU A 15 -6.09 12.30 -7.09
CA LEU A 15 -5.55 11.23 -6.24
C LEU A 15 -4.25 11.67 -5.54
N MET A 16 -3.32 12.28 -6.27
CA MET A 16 -2.04 12.72 -5.72
C MET A 16 -2.23 13.89 -4.74
N THR A 17 -3.20 14.77 -4.98
CA THR A 17 -3.55 15.85 -4.05
C THR A 17 -4.08 15.29 -2.74
N ASP A 18 -5.03 14.36 -2.79
CA ASP A 18 -5.58 13.72 -1.60
C ASP A 18 -4.51 12.93 -0.84
N LEU A 19 -3.67 12.18 -1.57
CA LEU A 19 -2.56 11.42 -0.99
C LEU A 19 -1.57 12.33 -0.25
N HIS A 20 -1.13 13.43 -0.87
CA HIS A 20 -0.20 14.36 -0.22
C HIS A 20 -0.80 14.97 1.05
N LYS A 21 -2.08 15.36 1.01
CA LYS A 21 -2.78 15.88 2.18
C LYS A 21 -2.80 14.85 3.32
N HIS A 22 -3.05 13.57 3.02
CA HIS A 22 -3.01 12.51 4.01
C HIS A 22 -1.62 12.30 4.60
N ILE A 23 -0.57 12.26 3.76
CA ILE A 23 0.82 12.12 4.22
C ILE A 23 1.21 13.28 5.15
N GLU A 24 0.86 14.52 4.79
CA GLU A 24 1.13 15.69 5.60
C GLU A 24 0.42 15.64 6.95
N HIS A 25 -0.84 15.22 6.98
CA HIS A 25 -1.59 15.06 8.23
C HIS A 25 -0.99 13.95 9.12
N GLU A 26 -0.70 12.79 8.54
CA GLU A 26 -0.10 11.68 9.27
C GLU A 26 1.26 12.07 9.86
N SER A 27 2.11 12.74 9.07
CA SER A 27 3.45 13.12 9.49
C SER A 27 3.46 14.22 10.56
N ASN A 28 2.55 15.20 10.46
CA ASN A 28 2.57 16.38 11.33
C ASN A 28 1.68 16.24 12.57
N GLU A 29 0.65 15.39 12.53
CA GLU A 29 -0.31 15.24 13.62
C GLU A 29 -0.32 13.83 14.21
N ASP A 30 -0.55 12.81 13.39
CA ASP A 30 -0.84 11.46 13.91
C ASP A 30 0.42 10.75 14.43
N MET A 31 1.50 10.77 13.65
CA MET A 31 2.77 10.12 14.03
C MET A 31 3.41 10.75 15.27
N PRO A 32 3.48 12.09 15.42
CA PRO A 32 3.99 12.69 16.65
C PRO A 32 3.17 12.29 17.89
N ARG A 33 1.83 12.31 17.80
CA ARG A 33 0.96 11.89 18.91
C ARG A 33 1.14 10.41 19.26
N LEU A 34 1.39 9.56 18.27
CA LEU A 34 1.66 8.14 18.48
C LEU A 34 3.01 7.94 19.19
N GLU A 35 4.07 8.61 18.75
CA GLU A 35 5.40 8.55 19.35
C GLU A 35 5.45 9.13 20.78
N GLU A 36 4.58 10.10 21.11
CA GLU A 36 4.46 10.63 22.48
C GLU A 36 3.93 9.58 23.47
N ILE A 37 3.13 8.63 23.02
CA ILE A 37 2.47 7.63 23.88
C ILE A 37 3.26 6.32 23.93
N LEU A 38 3.96 5.97 22.85
CA LEU A 38 4.70 4.71 22.75
C LEU A 38 6.05 4.77 23.46
N THR A 39 6.39 3.70 24.18
CA THR A 39 7.78 3.48 24.59
C THR A 39 8.64 3.04 23.40
N ARG A 40 9.96 3.20 23.53
CA ARG A 40 10.91 2.80 22.47
C ARG A 40 10.83 1.31 22.17
N GLU A 41 10.64 0.47 23.18
CA GLU A 41 10.49 -0.98 23.04
C GLU A 41 9.20 -1.34 22.30
N GLU A 42 8.08 -0.68 22.61
CA GLU A 42 6.80 -0.88 21.92
C GLU A 42 6.85 -0.42 20.47
N SER A 43 7.41 0.76 20.20
CA SER A 43 7.62 1.28 18.84
C SER A 43 8.44 0.31 18.00
N LYS A 44 9.54 -0.23 18.55
CA LYS A 44 10.35 -1.26 17.87
C LYS A 44 9.59 -2.56 17.60
N SER A 45 8.76 -3.00 18.55
CA SER A 45 7.93 -4.21 18.38
C SER A 45 6.89 -4.02 17.27
N LEU A 46 6.22 -2.86 17.26
CA LEU A 46 5.23 -2.49 16.25
C LEU A 46 5.86 -2.37 14.86
N ALA A 47 7.04 -1.77 14.74
CA ALA A 47 7.77 -1.70 13.48
C ALA A 47 8.07 -3.10 12.90
N ASN A 48 8.52 -4.04 13.74
CA ASN A 48 8.75 -5.42 13.31
C ASN A 48 7.46 -6.13 12.88
N TYR A 49 6.35 -5.86 13.57
CA TYR A 49 5.05 -6.41 13.21
C TYR A 49 4.53 -5.84 11.88
N PHE A 50 4.71 -4.54 11.68
CA PHE A 50 4.37 -3.86 10.43
C PHE A 50 5.19 -4.42 9.25
N GLU A 51 6.49 -4.61 9.42
CA GLU A 51 7.36 -5.19 8.37
C GLU A 51 6.92 -6.60 7.98
N LYS A 52 6.60 -7.45 8.97
CA LYS A 52 6.06 -8.80 8.71
C LYS A 52 4.72 -8.75 8.00
N THR A 53 3.85 -7.82 8.43
CA THR A 53 2.53 -7.64 7.83
C THR A 53 2.65 -7.19 6.37
N LYS A 54 3.59 -6.28 6.05
CA LYS A 54 3.86 -5.84 4.67
C LYS A 54 4.20 -7.00 3.73
N LEU A 55 4.82 -8.07 4.23
CA LEU A 55 5.16 -9.25 3.43
C LEU A 55 3.96 -10.14 3.08
N ILE A 56 2.87 -10.04 3.83
CA ILE A 56 1.66 -10.86 3.69
C ILE A 56 0.47 -10.08 3.11
N LEU A 57 0.63 -8.78 2.86
CA LEU A 57 -0.37 -7.98 2.18
C LEU A 57 -0.20 -8.10 0.65
N PRO A 58 -1.30 -8.06 -0.13
CA PRO A 58 -1.23 -8.14 -1.59
C PRO A 58 -0.39 -6.99 -2.16
N THR A 59 0.41 -7.28 -3.19
CA THR A 59 1.28 -6.26 -3.83
C THR A 59 0.48 -5.36 -4.79
N ARG A 60 -0.75 -5.76 -5.14
CA ARG A 60 -1.67 -5.00 -5.99
C ARG A 60 -3.00 -4.72 -5.29
N SER A 61 -3.51 -3.50 -5.49
CA SER A 61 -4.89 -3.15 -5.13
C SER A 61 -5.86 -3.99 -5.95
N HIS A 62 -6.62 -4.87 -5.29
CA HIS A 62 -7.63 -5.67 -5.97
C HIS A 62 -8.96 -4.89 -6.00
N PRO A 63 -9.69 -4.86 -7.12
CA PRO A 63 -10.99 -4.17 -7.22
C PRO A 63 -12.08 -4.76 -6.31
N SER A 64 -11.86 -5.96 -5.76
CA SER A 64 -12.73 -6.60 -4.76
C SER A 64 -12.19 -6.52 -3.33
N ALA A 65 -11.17 -5.69 -3.07
CA ALA A 65 -10.73 -5.41 -1.70
C ALA A 65 -11.94 -4.86 -0.92
N PRO A 66 -12.50 -5.62 0.04
CA PRO A 66 -13.70 -5.20 0.73
C PRO A 66 -13.35 -4.07 1.69
N ASN A 67 -13.93 -2.88 1.51
CA ASN A 67 -13.83 -1.74 2.45
C ASN A 67 -14.59 -2.03 3.77
N LYS A 68 -14.24 -3.10 4.50
CA LYS A 68 -14.86 -3.45 5.78
C LYS A 68 -13.79 -3.89 6.78
N PRO A 69 -13.71 -3.25 7.97
CA PRO A 69 -12.69 -3.59 8.95
C PRO A 69 -12.85 -5.03 9.46
N TYR A 70 -11.71 -5.65 9.78
CA TYR A 70 -11.51 -6.98 10.40
C TYR A 70 -11.57 -8.24 9.52
N PHE A 71 -12.20 -8.24 8.33
CA PHE A 71 -12.24 -9.43 7.46
C PHE A 71 -11.11 -9.51 6.40
N GLU A 72 -10.34 -8.43 6.23
CA GLU A 72 -9.27 -8.32 5.22
C GLU A 72 -8.08 -9.25 5.49
N ASN A 73 -7.79 -9.54 6.76
CA ASN A 73 -6.55 -10.23 7.15
C ASN A 73 -6.45 -11.68 6.67
N PHE A 74 -7.56 -12.41 6.53
CA PHE A 74 -7.48 -13.84 6.18
C PHE A 74 -7.40 -14.10 4.67
N ALA A 75 -8.11 -13.32 3.85
CA ALA A 75 -8.05 -13.45 2.40
C ALA A 75 -6.75 -12.84 1.83
N ALA A 76 -6.29 -11.70 2.38
CA ALA A 76 -5.00 -11.10 2.03
C ALA A 76 -3.81 -12.02 2.33
N MET A 77 -3.82 -12.68 3.51
CA MET A 77 -2.75 -13.58 3.96
C MET A 77 -2.56 -14.81 3.05
N LEU A 78 -3.61 -15.31 2.40
CA LEU A 78 -3.52 -16.50 1.53
C LEU A 78 -3.07 -16.17 0.10
N ALA A 79 -3.29 -14.93 -0.37
CA ALA A 79 -2.97 -14.52 -1.74
C ALA A 79 -1.57 -13.91 -1.89
N ALA A 80 -1.06 -13.24 -0.86
CA ALA A 80 0.21 -12.50 -0.93
C ALA A 80 1.47 -13.33 -1.23
N PRO A 81 1.63 -14.58 -0.75
CA PRO A 81 2.80 -15.37 -1.12
C PRO A 81 2.82 -15.64 -2.63
N ILE A 82 1.67 -15.99 -3.21
CA ILE A 82 1.55 -16.38 -4.62
C ILE A 82 1.78 -15.18 -5.54
N ASP A 83 1.21 -14.01 -5.22
CA ASP A 83 1.38 -12.78 -6.01
C ASP A 83 2.85 -12.31 -6.01
N LYS A 84 3.51 -12.33 -4.85
CA LYS A 84 4.94 -11.99 -4.73
C LYS A 84 5.85 -12.95 -5.49
N PHE A 85 5.55 -14.25 -5.51
CA PHE A 85 6.28 -15.24 -6.32
C PHE A 85 6.03 -15.05 -7.82
N MET A 86 4.79 -14.75 -8.23
CA MET A 86 4.49 -14.45 -9.63
C MET A 86 5.16 -13.15 -10.10
N ASP A 87 5.25 -12.13 -9.25
CA ASP A 87 5.96 -10.87 -9.54
C ASP A 87 7.48 -11.06 -9.62
N LEU A 88 8.05 -11.95 -8.81
CA LEU A 88 9.47 -12.35 -8.92
C LEU A 88 9.77 -13.16 -10.18
N LEU A 89 8.85 -14.00 -10.63
CA LEU A 89 8.99 -14.81 -11.85
C LEU A 89 8.65 -14.03 -13.13
N ARG A 90 7.86 -12.95 -13.01
CA ARG A 90 7.61 -12.01 -14.09
C ARG A 90 8.79 -11.04 -14.16
N ALA A 91 9.77 -11.37 -15.01
CA ALA A 91 10.83 -10.44 -15.37
C ALA A 91 10.22 -9.06 -15.68
N PHE A 92 10.78 -8.02 -15.06
CA PHE A 92 10.50 -6.63 -15.43
C PHE A 92 10.64 -6.53 -16.96
N PRO A 93 9.68 -5.94 -17.69
CA PRO A 93 9.85 -5.78 -19.12
C PRO A 93 11.11 -4.97 -19.38
N GLU A 94 12.06 -5.54 -20.12
CA GLU A 94 13.18 -4.76 -20.66
C GLU A 94 12.61 -3.59 -21.46
N GLU A 95 13.23 -2.43 -21.29
CA GLU A 95 12.83 -1.17 -21.93
C GLU A 95 12.52 -1.41 -23.42
N GLY A 96 11.26 -1.17 -23.82
CA GLY A 96 10.93 -1.07 -25.25
C GLY A 96 9.65 -1.72 -25.76
N LYS A 97 8.81 -2.37 -24.93
CA LYS A 97 7.47 -2.80 -25.38
C LYS A 97 6.39 -2.55 -24.34
N CYS A 98 5.83 -1.33 -24.37
CA CYS A 98 4.48 -1.10 -23.87
C CYS A 98 3.50 -1.90 -24.74
N ARG A 99 2.63 -2.68 -24.10
CA ARG A 99 1.54 -3.41 -24.74
C ARG A 99 0.23 -2.94 -24.13
#